data_AF-A0A3E2HD75-F1
#
_entry.id   AF-A0A3E2HD75-F1
#
_cell.length_a   1.000
_cell.length_b   1.000
_cell.length_c   1.000
_cell.angle_alpha   90.00
_cell.angle_beta   90.00
_cell.angle_gamma   90.00
#
_symmetry.space_group_name_H-M   'P 1'
#
loop_
_entity.id
_entity.type
_entity.pdbx_description
1 polymer ?
#
loop_
_entity_poly.entity_id
_entity_poly.type
_entity_poly.pdbx_seq_one_letter_code
_entity_poly.pdbx_strand_id
1 'polypeptide(L)'
;MNKFQEDSARRGLENMPQNMPAWNSASKLSASFTPQALSTSPPQFGNADAAQDLYGLGVRIGFYLQALGMILYNYGNKKDYGKGLKVASGSITISILASWFVFASRKLFSPSEAIIVLLVLMSLSFPAKTTLLNPRTIVGETVGLITLLVAELGTCSALIWTFAQLVDTLPSLNTDNVVFFFAKVAIHGWFRYLALVYCIFDGITSLSFAYRIARVTAISWDCYKNGNTDADESEIERIKDITRQWQDIHIGIHCLRWLTWVLIIVTVELTVRWNHLSPTTDLQAPGQLIPLVTGIIILIDSSLVAGYQVIPRYVRPILTVVVNGAIGSVVRLFLMGWPVMRRKVLKTIAPTGEIDVNMDDN
;
A
#
# COMPACT_ATOMS: atom_id res chain seq x y z
N MET A 1 -24.40 -54.05 16.00
CA MET A 1 -24.59 -52.60 15.89
C MET A 1 -24.93 -52.23 14.44
N ASN A 2 -25.94 -52.90 13.85
CA ASN A 2 -26.31 -52.81 12.42
C ASN A 2 -27.84 -52.97 12.25
N LYS A 3 -28.63 -52.27 13.08
CA LYS A 3 -30.10 -52.29 12.98
C LYS A 3 -30.76 -50.93 13.23
N PHE A 4 -29.96 -49.89 13.48
CA PHE A 4 -30.44 -48.52 13.75
C PHE A 4 -30.24 -47.57 12.57
N GLN A 5 -29.51 -47.97 11.52
CA GLN A 5 -29.24 -47.15 10.34
C GLN A 5 -30.23 -47.36 9.19
N GLU A 6 -31.02 -48.45 9.23
CA GLU A 6 -31.95 -48.78 8.14
C GLU A 6 -33.33 -48.10 8.30
N ASP A 7 -33.72 -47.75 9.54
CA ASP A 7 -35.01 -47.10 9.83
C ASP A 7 -35.03 -45.58 9.61
N SER A 8 -33.86 -44.94 9.45
CA SER A 8 -33.76 -43.51 9.15
C SER A 8 -33.87 -43.20 7.65
N ALA A 9 -33.64 -44.18 6.76
CA ALA A 9 -33.72 -43.98 5.32
C ALA A 9 -35.15 -44.07 4.76
N ARG A 10 -36.10 -44.69 5.50
CA ARG A 10 -37.49 -44.86 5.05
C ARG A 10 -38.43 -43.70 5.37
N ARG A 11 -38.08 -42.80 6.30
CA ARG A 11 -38.97 -41.71 6.74
C ARG A 11 -38.83 -40.39 5.97
N GLY A 12 -37.94 -40.32 4.97
CA GLY A 12 -37.67 -39.09 4.20
C GLY A 12 -38.46 -38.92 2.90
N LEU A 13 -39.33 -39.86 2.51
CA LEU A 13 -39.92 -39.91 1.17
C LEU A 13 -41.43 -39.61 1.09
N GLU A 14 -42.10 -39.28 2.20
CA GLU A 14 -43.57 -39.15 2.22
C GLU A 14 -44.13 -37.72 2.23
N ASN A 15 -43.29 -36.67 2.09
CA ASN A 15 -43.79 -35.29 2.06
C ASN A 15 -43.20 -34.47 0.90
N MET A 16 -43.54 -34.83 -0.34
CA MET A 16 -43.39 -33.94 -1.50
C MET A 16 -44.76 -33.42 -1.96
N PRO A 17 -44.98 -32.09 -2.02
CA PRO A 17 -46.24 -31.51 -2.45
C PRO A 17 -46.51 -31.74 -3.95
N GLN A 18 -47.66 -32.33 -4.25
CA GLN A 18 -48.21 -32.59 -5.59
C GLN A 18 -48.75 -31.30 -6.26
N ASN A 19 -47.91 -30.31 -6.52
CA ASN A 19 -48.29 -29.19 -7.39
C ASN A 19 -47.08 -28.69 -8.18
N MET A 20 -46.85 -29.28 -9.36
CA MET A 20 -46.09 -28.65 -10.43
C MET A 20 -46.94 -28.56 -11.70
N PRO A 21 -46.99 -27.38 -12.34
CA PRO A 21 -47.72 -27.17 -13.59
C PRO A 21 -47.02 -27.84 -14.77
N ALA A 22 -47.85 -28.31 -15.71
CA ALA A 22 -47.47 -29.05 -16.91
C ALA A 22 -46.40 -28.35 -17.76
N TRP A 23 -45.33 -29.10 -18.03
CA TRP A 23 -44.33 -28.82 -19.05
C TRP A 23 -44.92 -29.02 -20.46
N ASN A 24 -45.41 -27.95 -21.07
CA ASN A 24 -45.66 -27.85 -22.50
C ASN A 24 -44.51 -27.07 -23.15
N SER A 25 -43.47 -27.73 -23.66
CA SER A 25 -42.47 -27.13 -24.57
C SER A 25 -41.59 -28.19 -25.27
N ALA A 26 -42.21 -29.23 -25.84
CA ALA A 26 -41.54 -30.14 -26.78
C ALA A 26 -41.95 -29.79 -28.22
N SER A 27 -41.46 -28.66 -28.76
CA SER A 27 -41.63 -28.33 -30.20
C SER A 27 -40.74 -27.17 -30.71
N LYS A 28 -39.53 -26.98 -30.18
CA LYS A 28 -38.52 -26.07 -30.76
C LYS A 28 -37.11 -26.68 -30.85
N LEU A 29 -37.03 -27.90 -31.38
CA LEU A 29 -35.78 -28.55 -31.77
C LEU A 29 -35.69 -28.66 -33.30
N SER A 30 -35.65 -27.52 -33.97
CA SER A 30 -35.22 -27.42 -35.37
C SER A 30 -34.86 -25.97 -35.71
N ALA A 31 -33.73 -25.50 -35.16
CA ALA A 31 -33.12 -24.25 -35.61
C ALA A 31 -31.62 -24.45 -35.75
N SER A 32 -31.19 -24.52 -37.01
CA SER A 32 -29.88 -24.09 -37.51
C SER A 32 -28.64 -24.56 -36.74
N PHE A 33 -28.09 -25.70 -37.17
CA PHE A 33 -26.66 -25.95 -37.09
C PHE A 33 -25.94 -25.00 -38.05
N THR A 34 -25.68 -23.78 -37.59
CA THR A 34 -24.73 -22.88 -38.24
C THR A 34 -23.33 -23.39 -37.89
N PRO A 35 -22.43 -23.63 -38.86
CA PRO A 35 -21.04 -23.92 -38.53
C PRO A 35 -20.51 -22.74 -37.73
N GLN A 36 -20.10 -22.97 -36.49
CA GLN A 36 -19.33 -22.00 -35.72
C GLN A 36 -18.08 -21.68 -36.55
N ALA A 37 -18.12 -20.54 -37.23
CA ALA A 37 -16.92 -19.90 -37.72
C ALA A 37 -15.93 -19.85 -36.55
N LEU A 38 -14.71 -20.33 -36.79
CA LEU A 38 -13.57 -20.11 -35.89
C LEU A 38 -13.53 -18.61 -35.59
N SER A 39 -14.11 -18.22 -34.46
CA SER A 39 -13.87 -16.93 -33.84
C SER A 39 -12.40 -16.96 -33.42
N THR A 40 -11.51 -16.56 -34.34
CA THR A 40 -10.14 -16.24 -34.03
C THR A 40 -10.18 -14.97 -33.20
N SER A 41 -10.58 -15.10 -31.94
CA SER A 41 -10.41 -14.06 -30.95
C SER A 41 -8.92 -13.69 -31.00
N PRO A 42 -8.59 -12.40 -31.11
CA PRO A 42 -7.20 -11.97 -31.20
C PRO A 42 -6.40 -12.58 -30.04
N PRO A 43 -5.12 -12.91 -30.25
CA PRO A 43 -4.31 -13.55 -29.22
C PRO A 43 -4.33 -12.68 -27.95
N GLN A 44 -4.88 -13.23 -26.88
CA GLN A 44 -4.91 -12.58 -25.58
C GLN A 44 -3.55 -12.78 -24.91
N PHE A 45 -2.91 -11.67 -24.54
CA PHE A 45 -1.63 -11.65 -23.84
C PHE A 45 -1.89 -11.55 -22.33
N GLY A 46 -1.38 -12.53 -21.58
CA GLY A 46 -1.63 -12.63 -20.14
C GLY A 46 -3.04 -13.11 -19.79
N ASN A 47 -3.40 -12.95 -18.52
CA ASN A 47 -4.68 -13.39 -17.96
C ASN A 47 -5.60 -12.19 -17.67
N ALA A 48 -6.84 -12.24 -18.18
CA ALA A 48 -7.82 -11.16 -18.02
C ALA A 48 -8.18 -10.88 -16.55
N ASP A 49 -8.34 -11.94 -15.76
CA ASP A 49 -8.75 -11.83 -14.36
C ASP A 49 -7.60 -11.22 -13.54
N ALA A 50 -6.35 -11.64 -13.78
CA ALA A 50 -5.17 -11.04 -13.16
C ALA A 50 -5.01 -9.56 -13.57
N ALA A 51 -5.26 -9.26 -14.85
CA ALA A 51 -5.25 -7.90 -15.39
C ALA A 51 -6.34 -7.02 -14.74
N GLN A 52 -7.48 -7.58 -14.37
CA GLN A 52 -8.56 -6.85 -13.72
C GLN A 52 -8.40 -6.74 -12.20
N ASP A 53 -7.80 -7.71 -11.53
CA ASP A 53 -7.84 -7.75 -10.06
C ASP A 53 -6.47 -7.45 -9.41
N LEU A 54 -5.36 -7.66 -10.11
CA LEU A 54 -4.02 -7.61 -9.51
C LEU A 54 -3.10 -6.51 -10.06
N TYR A 55 -3.21 -6.15 -11.34
CA TYR A 55 -2.30 -5.17 -11.94
C TYR A 55 -2.93 -4.25 -13.00
N GLY A 56 -4.26 -4.16 -13.07
CA GLY A 56 -4.89 -3.23 -14.00
C GLY A 56 -4.65 -1.76 -13.64
N LEU A 57 -5.22 -0.86 -14.45
CA LEU A 57 -4.88 0.55 -14.41
C LEU A 57 -5.14 1.22 -13.05
N GLY A 58 -6.34 1.02 -12.48
CA GLY A 58 -6.75 1.52 -11.18
C GLY A 58 -5.93 0.92 -10.04
N VAL A 59 -5.59 -0.37 -10.10
CA VAL A 59 -4.69 -1.00 -9.11
C VAL A 59 -3.32 -0.34 -9.14
N ARG A 60 -2.66 -0.28 -10.30
CA ARG A 60 -1.31 0.29 -10.40
C ARG A 60 -1.26 1.75 -9.99
N ILE A 61 -2.14 2.59 -10.55
CA ILE A 61 -2.18 4.02 -10.20
C ILE A 61 -2.52 4.20 -8.72
N GLY A 62 -3.51 3.45 -8.20
CA GLY A 62 -3.88 3.50 -6.79
C GLY A 62 -2.70 3.22 -5.86
N PHE A 63 -1.95 2.15 -6.13
CA PHE A 63 -0.74 1.80 -5.37
C PHE A 63 0.37 2.84 -5.52
N TYR A 64 0.59 3.41 -6.70
CA TYR A 64 1.57 4.49 -6.89
C TYR A 64 1.22 5.74 -6.07
N LEU A 65 -0.05 6.15 -6.08
CA LEU A 65 -0.54 7.28 -5.29
C LEU A 65 -0.49 6.98 -3.80
N GLN A 66 -0.81 5.76 -3.38
CA GLN A 66 -0.69 5.31 -1.99
C GLN A 66 0.77 5.33 -1.51
N ALA A 67 1.70 4.82 -2.32
CA ALA A 67 3.13 4.88 -2.04
C ALA A 67 3.61 6.32 -1.90
N LEU A 68 3.21 7.21 -2.83
CA LEU A 68 3.52 8.63 -2.79
C LEU A 68 2.95 9.30 -1.54
N GLY A 69 1.69 9.01 -1.19
CA GLY A 69 1.06 9.49 0.03
C GLY A 69 1.87 9.07 1.27
N MET A 70 2.21 7.79 1.41
CA MET A 70 3.07 7.33 2.51
C MET A 70 4.45 8.02 2.53
N ILE A 71 5.05 8.30 1.38
CA ILE A 71 6.30 9.08 1.29
C ILE A 71 6.08 10.51 1.80
N LEU A 72 5.02 11.19 1.36
CA LEU A 72 4.66 12.55 1.79
C LEU A 72 4.35 12.61 3.28
N TYR A 73 3.68 11.57 3.79
CA TYR A 73 3.33 11.44 5.20
C TYR A 73 4.55 11.54 6.12
N ASN A 74 5.70 11.03 5.67
CA ASN A 74 6.96 11.12 6.41
C ASN A 74 7.49 12.55 6.58
N TYR A 75 7.02 13.52 5.80
CA TYR A 75 7.34 14.94 5.96
C TYR A 75 6.41 15.67 6.93
N GLY A 76 5.38 15.00 7.47
CA GLY A 76 4.43 15.52 8.46
C GLY A 76 5.02 15.72 9.87
N ASN A 77 4.15 16.06 10.84
CA ASN A 77 4.53 16.36 12.22
C ASN A 77 4.61 15.11 13.10
N LYS A 78 5.68 15.00 13.93
CA LYS A 78 5.98 13.87 14.85
C LYS A 78 4.87 13.48 15.82
N LYS A 79 3.90 14.35 16.05
CA LYS A 79 2.83 14.16 17.06
C LYS A 79 1.51 13.61 16.50
N ASP A 80 1.16 13.90 15.25
CA ASP A 80 -0.14 13.51 14.66
C ASP A 80 -0.01 12.43 13.57
N TYR A 81 1.05 11.63 13.65
CA TYR A 81 1.34 10.64 12.63
C TYR A 81 0.35 9.45 12.68
N GLY A 82 -0.33 9.23 11.56
CA GLY A 82 -0.36 7.95 10.86
C GLY A 82 -1.40 6.95 11.34
N LYS A 83 -2.23 7.35 12.30
CA LYS A 83 -3.24 6.48 12.90
C LYS A 83 -4.15 5.88 11.84
N GLY A 84 -4.02 4.57 11.64
CA GLY A 84 -4.81 3.78 10.69
C GLY A 84 -4.20 3.63 9.29
N LEU A 85 -3.23 4.46 8.89
CA LEU A 85 -2.62 4.37 7.55
C LEU A 85 -1.90 3.03 7.34
N LYS A 86 -1.19 2.54 8.37
CA LYS A 86 -0.52 1.22 8.32
C LYS A 86 -1.52 0.07 8.20
N VAL A 87 -2.65 0.17 8.90
CA VAL A 87 -3.69 -0.87 8.88
C VAL A 87 -4.37 -0.90 7.50
N ALA A 88 -4.76 0.26 6.97
CA ALA A 88 -5.41 0.36 5.66
C ALA A 88 -4.47 -0.08 4.52
N SER A 89 -3.22 0.39 4.54
CA SER A 89 -2.24 0.02 3.52
C SER A 89 -1.87 -1.47 3.60
N GLY A 90 -1.66 -1.96 4.81
CA GLY A 90 -1.32 -3.36 5.04
C GLY A 90 -2.47 -4.31 4.69
N SER A 91 -3.73 -3.98 4.98
CA SER A 91 -4.86 -4.85 4.67
C SER A 91 -5.06 -5.04 3.17
N ILE A 92 -4.92 -3.97 2.40
CA ILE A 92 -4.95 -4.01 0.93
C ILE A 92 -3.78 -4.86 0.40
N THR A 93 -2.57 -4.66 0.95
CA THR A 93 -1.39 -5.44 0.57
C THR A 93 -1.60 -6.93 0.83
N ILE A 94 -2.10 -7.31 2.00
CA ILE A 94 -2.39 -8.71 2.34
C ILE A 94 -3.47 -9.29 1.42
N SER A 95 -4.51 -8.51 1.09
CA SER A 95 -5.58 -8.95 0.18
C SER A 95 -5.04 -9.29 -1.21
N ILE A 96 -4.25 -8.38 -1.81
CA ILE A 96 -3.63 -8.63 -3.13
C ILE A 96 -2.62 -9.78 -3.05
N LEU A 97 -1.85 -9.87 -1.96
CA LEU A 97 -0.89 -10.95 -1.76
C LEU A 97 -1.57 -12.32 -1.63
N ALA A 98 -2.70 -12.40 -0.93
CA ALA A 98 -3.51 -13.62 -0.84
C ALA A 98 -4.02 -14.04 -2.22
N SER A 99 -4.55 -13.11 -3.01
CA SER A 99 -4.96 -13.36 -4.40
C SER A 99 -3.77 -13.79 -5.26
N TRP A 100 -2.60 -13.16 -5.10
CA TRP A 100 -1.38 -13.54 -5.79
C TRP A 100 -0.99 -15.00 -5.50
N PHE A 101 -1.02 -15.44 -4.23
CA PHE A 101 -0.74 -16.84 -3.88
C PHE A 101 -1.75 -17.82 -4.49
N VAL A 102 -3.03 -17.45 -4.57
CA VAL A 102 -4.06 -18.25 -5.24
C VAL A 102 -3.77 -18.36 -6.74
N PHE A 103 -3.45 -17.26 -7.41
CA PHE A 103 -3.10 -17.26 -8.84
C PHE A 103 -1.81 -18.05 -9.12
N ALA A 104 -0.81 -17.94 -8.25
CA ALA A 104 0.45 -18.70 -8.32
C ALA A 104 0.25 -20.20 -8.15
N SER A 105 -0.47 -20.63 -7.12
CA SER A 105 -0.74 -22.05 -6.89
C SER A 105 -1.53 -22.69 -8.03
N ARG A 106 -2.41 -21.92 -8.68
CA ARG A 106 -3.22 -22.37 -9.83
C ARG A 106 -2.58 -22.11 -11.19
N LYS A 107 -1.39 -21.49 -11.23
CA LYS A 107 -0.67 -21.14 -12.45
C LYS A 107 -1.50 -20.34 -13.45
N LEU A 108 -2.29 -19.38 -12.97
CA LEU A 108 -3.27 -18.65 -13.79
C LEU A 108 -2.70 -17.45 -14.54
N PHE A 109 -1.48 -17.03 -14.23
CA PHE A 109 -0.81 -15.85 -14.77
C PHE A 109 0.63 -16.18 -15.19
N SER A 110 1.18 -15.36 -16.07
CA SER A 110 2.54 -15.49 -16.58
C SER A 110 3.58 -15.03 -15.57
N PRO A 111 4.86 -15.46 -15.70
CA PRO A 111 5.95 -14.93 -14.88
C PRO A 111 6.04 -13.40 -14.86
N SER A 112 5.80 -12.75 -16.00
CA SER A 112 5.83 -11.28 -16.09
C SER A 112 4.73 -10.62 -15.26
N GLU A 113 3.50 -11.13 -15.32
CA GLU A 113 2.38 -10.67 -14.50
C GLU A 113 2.66 -10.89 -13.00
N ALA A 114 3.22 -12.05 -12.64
CA ALA A 114 3.61 -12.35 -11.27
C ALA A 114 4.60 -11.35 -10.69
N ILE A 115 5.63 -11.01 -11.47
CA ILE A 115 6.65 -10.04 -11.07
C ILE A 115 6.05 -8.63 -10.99
N ILE A 116 5.18 -8.23 -11.94
CA ILE A 116 4.51 -6.92 -11.89
C ILE A 116 3.77 -6.72 -10.57
N VAL A 117 2.94 -7.70 -10.18
CA VAL A 117 2.16 -7.60 -8.93
C VAL A 117 3.07 -7.47 -7.73
N LEU A 118 4.13 -8.29 -7.63
CA LEU A 118 5.07 -8.21 -6.52
C LEU A 118 5.84 -6.88 -6.49
N LEU A 119 6.25 -6.34 -7.63
CA LEU A 119 6.89 -5.03 -7.71
C LEU A 119 5.95 -3.90 -7.26
N VAL A 120 4.67 -3.98 -7.64
CA VAL A 120 3.65 -3.04 -7.17
C VAL A 120 3.49 -3.12 -5.64
N LEU A 121 3.46 -4.32 -5.05
CA LEU A 121 3.41 -4.48 -3.60
C LEU A 121 4.69 -3.93 -2.91
N MET A 122 5.87 -4.19 -3.48
CA MET A 122 7.14 -3.66 -2.97
C MET A 122 7.19 -2.14 -2.93
N SER A 123 6.46 -1.45 -3.82
CA SER A 123 6.35 0.02 -3.81
C SER A 123 5.75 0.56 -2.51
N LEU A 124 4.95 -0.25 -1.80
CA LEU A 124 4.35 0.10 -0.51
C LEU A 124 5.22 -0.28 0.69
N SER A 125 5.97 -1.40 0.59
CA SER A 125 6.76 -1.94 1.69
C SER A 125 7.83 -0.96 2.19
N PHE A 126 8.56 -0.31 1.27
CA PHE A 126 9.65 0.58 1.65
C PHE A 126 9.14 1.85 2.38
N PRO A 127 8.16 2.62 1.85
CA PRO A 127 7.57 3.73 2.58
C PRO A 127 6.97 3.30 3.92
N ALA A 128 6.29 2.15 3.98
CA ALA A 128 5.70 1.64 5.22
C ALA A 128 6.76 1.37 6.30
N LYS A 129 7.90 0.75 5.95
CA LYS A 129 9.05 0.58 6.87
C LYS A 129 9.55 1.92 7.41
N THR A 130 9.61 2.96 6.57
CA THR A 130 10.06 4.29 7.04
C THR A 130 9.11 4.95 8.03
N THR A 131 7.81 4.61 8.03
CA THR A 131 6.86 5.14 9.03
C THR A 131 7.15 4.63 10.45
N LEU A 132 7.89 3.53 10.59
CA LEU A 132 8.26 2.94 11.87
C LEU A 132 9.44 3.62 12.56
N LEU A 133 10.09 4.58 11.88
CA LEU A 133 11.16 5.38 12.47
C LEU A 133 10.64 6.30 13.59
N ASN A 134 9.33 6.49 13.72
CA ASN A 134 8.71 7.27 14.77
C ASN A 134 8.17 6.36 15.91
N PRO A 135 8.91 6.23 17.03
CA PRO A 135 8.55 5.32 18.13
C PRO A 135 7.19 5.64 18.76
N ARG A 136 6.75 6.90 18.72
CA ARG A 136 5.46 7.31 19.29
C ARG A 136 4.24 6.80 18.53
N THR A 137 4.41 6.42 17.27
CA THR A 137 3.32 5.88 16.43
C THR A 137 3.14 4.38 16.57
N ILE A 138 4.06 3.73 17.26
CA ILE A 138 4.11 2.28 17.38
C ILE A 138 3.16 1.82 18.49
N VAL A 139 3.12 2.57 19.60
CA VAL A 139 2.27 2.24 20.74
C VAL A 139 0.84 2.63 20.40
N GLY A 140 -0.05 1.63 20.35
CA GLY A 140 -1.44 1.76 19.91
C GLY A 140 -1.73 1.26 18.50
N GLU A 141 -0.71 0.91 17.70
CA GLU A 141 -0.89 0.41 16.33
C GLU A 141 -0.45 -1.05 16.15
N THR A 142 -0.57 -1.89 17.19
CA THR A 142 -0.11 -3.28 17.17
C THR A 142 -0.67 -4.07 15.97
N VAL A 143 -1.95 -3.87 15.65
CA VAL A 143 -2.58 -4.49 14.47
C VAL A 143 -1.89 -4.05 13.19
N GLY A 144 -1.58 -2.76 13.03
CA GLY A 144 -0.86 -2.24 11.87
C GLY A 144 0.55 -2.82 11.73
N LEU A 145 1.25 -3.02 12.84
CA LEU A 145 2.58 -3.65 12.87
C LEU A 145 2.53 -5.12 12.46
N ILE A 146 1.57 -5.88 12.97
CA ILE A 146 1.38 -7.30 12.61
C ILE A 146 1.02 -7.41 11.13
N THR A 147 0.09 -6.58 10.65
CA THR A 147 -0.30 -6.55 9.24
C THR A 147 0.89 -6.23 8.34
N LEU A 148 1.71 -5.24 8.71
CA LEU A 148 2.93 -4.90 7.98
C LEU A 148 3.95 -6.05 7.98
N LEU A 149 4.10 -6.74 9.11
CA LEU A 149 4.99 -7.90 9.24
C LEU A 149 4.56 -9.06 8.34
N VAL A 150 3.26 -9.39 8.34
CA VAL A 150 2.70 -10.44 7.48
C VAL A 150 2.85 -10.09 6.01
N ALA A 151 2.55 -8.85 5.63
CA ALA A 151 2.71 -8.36 4.27
C ALA A 151 4.17 -8.45 3.79
N GLU A 152 5.12 -8.05 4.64
CA GLU A 152 6.55 -8.09 4.34
C GLU A 152 7.06 -9.52 4.16
N LEU A 153 6.81 -10.40 5.13
CA LEU A 153 7.26 -11.79 5.08
C LEU A 153 6.60 -12.55 3.92
N GLY A 154 5.32 -12.29 3.66
CA GLY A 154 4.61 -12.89 2.55
C GLY A 154 5.14 -12.41 1.19
N THR A 155 5.44 -11.11 1.04
CA THR A 155 6.03 -10.56 -0.20
C THR A 155 7.43 -11.13 -0.44
N CYS A 156 8.25 -11.20 0.60
CA CYS A 156 9.58 -11.81 0.52
C CYS A 156 9.51 -13.30 0.13
N SER A 157 8.60 -14.06 0.77
CA SER A 157 8.37 -15.47 0.43
C SER A 157 7.90 -15.64 -1.02
N ALA A 158 7.00 -14.77 -1.48
CA ALA A 158 6.51 -14.76 -2.85
C ALA A 158 7.62 -14.44 -3.87
N LEU A 159 8.50 -13.48 -3.59
CA LEU A 159 9.65 -13.15 -4.44
C LEU A 159 10.64 -14.31 -4.55
N ILE A 160 11.03 -14.88 -3.39
CA ILE A 160 11.93 -16.04 -3.36
C ILE A 160 11.30 -17.20 -4.14
N TRP A 161 10.03 -17.51 -3.91
CA TRP A 161 9.34 -18.58 -4.62
C TRP A 161 9.24 -18.31 -6.13
N THR A 162 8.97 -17.06 -6.51
CA THR A 162 8.89 -16.62 -7.91
C THR A 162 10.18 -16.94 -8.65
N PHE A 163 11.30 -16.44 -8.16
CA PHE A 163 12.60 -16.61 -8.83
C PHE A 163 13.23 -17.98 -8.60
N ALA A 164 12.90 -18.68 -7.52
CA ALA A 164 13.41 -20.03 -7.28
C ALA A 164 12.74 -21.07 -8.18
N GLN A 165 11.41 -21.00 -8.35
CA GLN A 165 10.65 -22.08 -8.99
C GLN A 165 9.55 -21.58 -9.94
N LEU A 166 8.83 -20.52 -9.59
CA LEU A 166 7.61 -20.15 -10.31
C LEU A 166 7.89 -19.70 -11.75
N VAL A 167 8.98 -18.98 -11.98
CA VAL A 167 9.44 -18.56 -13.31
C VAL A 167 9.49 -19.72 -14.30
N ASP A 168 9.96 -20.91 -13.89
CA ASP A 168 10.07 -22.06 -14.80
C ASP A 168 8.77 -22.85 -14.95
N THR A 169 7.84 -22.69 -14.02
CA THR A 169 6.67 -23.57 -13.91
C THR A 169 5.35 -22.92 -14.35
N LEU A 170 5.32 -21.59 -14.46
CA LEU A 170 4.17 -20.83 -14.96
C LEU A 170 4.09 -20.89 -16.49
N PRO A 171 2.87 -20.88 -17.05
CA PRO A 171 2.69 -20.74 -18.49
C PRO A 171 3.13 -19.35 -18.97
N SER A 172 3.61 -19.24 -20.21
CA SER A 172 3.99 -17.95 -20.78
C SER A 172 2.80 -17.07 -21.13
N LEU A 173 1.60 -17.63 -21.36
CA LEU A 173 0.38 -16.90 -21.76
C LEU A 173 0.61 -15.91 -22.92
N ASN A 174 1.36 -16.36 -23.94
CA ASN A 174 1.78 -15.57 -25.10
C ASN A 174 2.66 -14.36 -24.78
N THR A 175 3.19 -14.24 -23.55
CA THR A 175 4.11 -13.15 -23.19
C THR A 175 5.56 -13.54 -23.47
N ASP A 176 6.38 -12.53 -23.78
CA ASP A 176 7.82 -12.69 -24.02
C ASP A 176 8.62 -12.96 -22.73
N ASN A 177 7.99 -12.79 -21.56
CA ASN A 177 8.60 -12.94 -20.24
C ASN A 177 9.92 -12.16 -20.10
N VAL A 178 9.88 -10.90 -20.51
CA VAL A 178 11.00 -9.96 -20.36
C VAL A 178 10.71 -8.95 -19.26
N VAL A 179 11.71 -8.62 -18.46
CA VAL A 179 11.62 -7.64 -17.37
C VAL A 179 12.82 -6.71 -17.44
N PHE A 180 12.95 -5.84 -16.42
CA PHE A 180 14.03 -4.86 -16.18
C PHE A 180 13.65 -3.42 -16.55
N PHE A 181 14.46 -2.43 -16.14
CA PHE A 181 14.12 -1.01 -16.30
C PHE A 181 14.95 -0.27 -17.36
N PHE A 182 16.08 -0.82 -17.81
CA PHE A 182 16.91 -0.20 -18.86
C PHE A 182 16.89 -0.93 -20.21
N ALA A 183 16.66 -2.23 -20.21
CA ALA A 183 16.72 -3.07 -21.41
C ALA A 183 15.77 -4.24 -21.27
N LYS A 184 15.30 -4.80 -22.40
CA LYS A 184 14.53 -6.05 -22.40
C LYS A 184 15.44 -7.20 -21.99
N VAL A 185 15.24 -7.75 -20.80
CA VAL A 185 16.01 -8.91 -20.30
C VAL A 185 15.06 -10.08 -20.05
N ALA A 186 15.34 -11.23 -20.67
CA ALA A 186 14.56 -12.44 -20.45
C ALA A 186 14.66 -12.90 -18.98
N ILE A 187 13.53 -13.21 -18.35
CA ILE A 187 13.49 -13.62 -16.94
C ILE A 187 14.25 -14.93 -16.72
N HIS A 188 14.18 -15.90 -17.65
CA HIS A 188 14.77 -17.23 -17.50
C HIS A 188 16.31 -17.28 -17.52
N GLY A 189 17.00 -16.16 -17.78
CA GLY A 189 18.45 -16.11 -17.93
C GLY A 189 19.23 -15.74 -16.65
N TRP A 190 20.35 -15.04 -16.85
CA TRP A 190 21.22 -14.54 -15.78
C TRP A 190 20.46 -13.65 -14.77
N PHE A 191 19.43 -12.95 -15.23
CA PHE A 191 18.64 -12.04 -14.41
C PHE A 191 17.96 -12.76 -13.24
N ARG A 192 17.44 -13.97 -13.45
CA ARG A 192 16.85 -14.78 -12.38
C ARG A 192 17.82 -15.02 -11.23
N TYR A 193 19.06 -15.40 -11.53
CA TYR A 193 20.07 -15.67 -10.50
C TYR A 193 20.46 -14.40 -9.76
N LEU A 194 20.60 -13.27 -10.48
CA LEU A 194 20.82 -11.98 -9.84
C LEU A 194 19.65 -11.60 -8.92
N ALA A 195 18.41 -11.75 -9.39
CA ALA A 195 17.22 -11.48 -8.61
C ALA A 195 17.12 -12.39 -7.38
N LEU A 196 17.51 -13.66 -7.49
CA LEU A 196 17.52 -14.60 -6.36
C LEU A 196 18.56 -14.22 -5.29
N VAL A 197 19.76 -13.79 -5.71
CA VAL A 197 20.77 -13.23 -4.79
C VAL A 197 20.21 -12.00 -4.06
N TYR A 198 19.58 -11.09 -4.80
CA TYR A 198 18.89 -9.94 -4.20
C TYR A 198 17.79 -10.38 -3.21
N CYS A 199 16.96 -11.37 -3.56
CA CYS A 199 15.90 -11.88 -2.69
C CYS A 199 16.45 -12.53 -1.40
N ILE A 200 17.64 -13.14 -1.44
CA ILE A 200 18.30 -13.67 -0.23
C ILE A 200 18.71 -12.52 0.69
N PHE A 201 19.35 -11.47 0.14
CA PHE A 201 19.70 -10.29 0.94
C PHE A 201 18.46 -9.61 1.50
N ASP A 202 17.43 -9.41 0.68
CA ASP A 202 16.15 -8.88 1.11
C ASP A 202 15.56 -9.73 2.24
N GLY A 203 15.50 -11.05 2.09
CA GLY A 203 15.02 -11.97 3.12
C GLY A 203 15.77 -11.91 4.44
N ILE A 204 17.10 -11.78 4.41
CA ILE A 204 17.90 -11.56 5.63
C ILE A 204 17.51 -10.23 6.29
N THR A 205 17.37 -9.16 5.50
CA THR A 205 16.97 -7.85 6.03
C THR A 205 15.54 -7.86 6.57
N SER A 206 14.61 -8.54 5.90
CA SER A 206 13.22 -8.70 6.31
C SER A 206 13.08 -9.56 7.57
N LEU A 207 13.92 -10.58 7.75
CA LEU A 207 13.96 -11.36 9.00
C LEU A 207 14.53 -10.55 10.17
N SER A 208 15.59 -9.76 9.93
CA SER A 208 16.13 -8.82 10.92
C SER A 208 15.09 -7.77 11.32
N PHE A 209 14.33 -7.26 10.34
CA PHE A 209 13.21 -6.38 10.58
C PHE A 209 12.10 -7.06 11.38
N ALA A 210 11.70 -8.27 11.00
CA ALA A 210 10.67 -9.06 11.68
C ALA A 210 11.01 -9.27 13.17
N TYR A 211 12.26 -9.62 13.47
CA TYR A 211 12.73 -9.77 14.83
C TYR A 211 12.59 -8.48 15.65
N ARG A 212 12.91 -7.33 15.06
CA ARG A 212 12.76 -6.02 15.74
C ARG A 212 11.30 -5.68 15.99
N ILE A 213 10.43 -5.90 15.00
CA ILE A 213 8.99 -5.66 15.15
C ILE A 213 8.41 -6.58 16.22
N ALA A 214 8.78 -7.86 16.25
CA ALA A 214 8.33 -8.78 17.29
C ALA A 214 8.73 -8.30 18.69
N ARG A 215 9.97 -7.80 18.88
CA ARG A 215 10.41 -7.22 20.16
C ARG A 215 9.62 -5.99 20.55
N VAL A 216 9.37 -5.10 19.59
CA VAL A 216 8.60 -3.88 19.81
C VAL A 216 7.14 -4.20 20.15
N THR A 217 6.54 -5.15 19.44
CA THR A 217 5.19 -5.65 19.72
C THR A 217 5.11 -6.32 21.08
N ALA A 218 6.13 -7.07 21.51
CA ALA A 218 6.18 -7.65 22.85
C ALA A 218 6.18 -6.56 23.94
N ILE A 219 6.97 -5.49 23.76
CA ILE A 219 6.96 -4.33 24.68
C ILE A 219 5.57 -3.69 24.69
N SER A 220 4.99 -3.37 23.54
CA SER A 220 3.65 -2.78 23.45
C SER A 220 2.56 -3.66 24.06
N TRP A 221 2.71 -5.00 23.96
CA TRP A 221 1.79 -5.96 24.56
C TRP A 221 1.89 -5.96 26.09
N ASP A 222 3.10 -5.88 26.64
CA ASP A 222 3.31 -5.77 28.08
C ASP A 222 2.71 -4.46 28.63
N CYS A 223 2.85 -3.34 27.91
CA CYS A 223 2.21 -2.06 28.26
C CYS A 223 0.69 -2.22 28.36
N TYR A 224 0.10 -2.82 27.32
CA TYR A 224 -1.35 -3.03 27.22
C TYR A 224 -1.86 -3.92 28.35
N LYS A 225 -1.14 -4.99 28.67
CA LYS A 225 -1.48 -5.90 29.77
C LYS A 225 -1.46 -5.19 31.13
N ASN A 226 -0.58 -4.22 31.31
CA ASN A 226 -0.48 -3.42 32.54
C ASN A 226 -1.54 -2.31 32.63
N GLY A 227 -2.42 -2.17 31.64
CA GLY A 227 -3.49 -1.17 31.63
C GLY A 227 -3.04 0.24 31.25
N ASN A 228 -1.79 0.42 30.80
CA ASN A 228 -1.29 1.69 30.33
C ASN A 228 -1.77 1.94 28.89
N THR A 229 -2.51 3.03 28.68
CA THR A 229 -2.99 3.43 27.35
C THR A 229 -1.92 4.14 26.53
N ASP A 230 -0.95 4.75 27.19
CA ASP A 230 0.15 5.49 26.58
C ASP A 230 1.50 4.90 27.00
N ALA A 231 2.48 4.99 26.10
CA ALA A 231 3.84 4.55 26.35
C ALA A 231 4.52 5.48 27.37
N ASP A 232 5.12 4.90 28.40
CA ASP A 232 5.99 5.66 29.30
C ASP A 232 7.29 6.09 28.57
N GLU A 233 7.94 7.16 29.02
CA GLU A 233 9.21 7.63 28.43
C GLU A 233 10.29 6.54 28.48
N SER A 234 10.28 5.67 29.51
CA SER A 234 11.20 4.54 29.60
C SER A 234 10.97 3.49 28.48
N GLU A 235 9.72 3.27 28.07
CA GLU A 235 9.35 2.34 27.00
C GLU A 235 9.69 2.92 25.64
N ILE A 236 9.43 4.22 25.46
CA ILE A 236 9.84 4.99 24.28
C ILE A 236 11.36 4.88 24.08
N GLU A 237 12.15 4.99 25.16
CA GLU A 237 13.61 4.90 25.06
C GLU A 237 14.06 3.48 24.67
N ARG A 238 13.43 2.43 25.22
CA ARG A 238 13.70 1.04 24.81
C ARG A 238 13.38 0.80 23.33
N ILE A 239 12.30 1.40 22.82
CA ILE A 239 11.93 1.31 21.40
C ILE A 239 12.92 2.10 20.54
N LYS A 240 13.37 3.28 20.99
CA LYS A 240 14.42 4.05 20.31
C LYS A 240 15.71 3.25 20.23
N ASP A 241 16.12 2.57 21.29
CA ASP A 241 17.34 1.76 21.27
C ASP A 241 17.27 0.63 20.23
N ILE A 242 16.12 -0.02 20.07
CA ILE A 242 15.91 -1.05 19.03
C ILE A 242 15.96 -0.44 17.62
N THR A 243 15.50 0.80 17.46
CA THR A 243 15.38 1.49 16.16
C THR A 243 16.56 2.42 15.84
N ARG A 244 17.49 2.63 16.77
CA ARG A 244 18.58 3.61 16.70
C ARG A 244 19.41 3.51 15.42
N GLN A 245 19.79 2.29 15.05
CA GLN A 245 20.58 2.04 13.84
C GLN A 245 19.94 2.61 12.55
N TRP A 246 18.61 2.73 12.51
CA TRP A 246 17.92 3.24 11.32
C TRP A 246 17.88 4.77 11.28
N GLN A 247 18.00 5.43 12.43
CA GLN A 247 18.00 6.89 12.53
C GLN A 247 19.30 7.49 12.01
N ASP A 248 20.43 6.79 12.16
CA ASP A 248 21.74 7.30 11.74
C ASP A 248 21.89 7.38 10.21
N ILE A 249 21.09 6.64 9.43
CA ILE A 249 21.17 6.56 7.95
C ILE A 249 20.02 7.32 7.27
N HIS A 250 19.33 8.21 8.00
CA HIS A 250 18.04 8.79 7.59
C HIS A 250 18.06 9.51 6.24
N ILE A 251 19.13 10.28 5.93
CA ILE A 251 19.26 11.02 4.66
C ILE A 251 19.37 10.05 3.48
N GLY A 252 20.24 9.04 3.59
CA GLY A 252 20.43 8.02 2.55
C GLY A 252 19.16 7.24 2.29
N ILE A 253 18.44 6.86 3.35
CA ILE A 253 17.14 6.15 3.26
C ILE A 253 16.11 6.99 2.50
N HIS A 254 16.05 8.31 2.72
CA HIS A 254 15.12 9.17 2.00
C HIS A 254 15.39 9.24 0.49
N CYS A 255 16.65 9.45 0.10
CA CYS A 255 17.04 9.49 -1.31
C CYS A 255 16.78 8.12 -1.97
N LEU A 256 17.19 7.04 -1.30
CA LEU A 256 16.98 5.68 -1.78
C LEU A 256 15.51 5.34 -1.94
N ARG A 257 14.64 5.82 -1.04
CA ARG A 257 13.18 5.64 -1.13
C ARG A 257 12.60 6.22 -2.41
N TRP A 258 12.91 7.49 -2.69
CA TRP A 258 12.41 8.18 -3.87
C TRP A 258 12.92 7.51 -5.14
N LEU A 259 14.22 7.21 -5.18
CA LEU A 259 14.83 6.50 -6.29
C LEU A 259 14.17 5.15 -6.54
N THR A 260 14.03 4.33 -5.50
CA THR A 260 13.42 2.99 -5.58
C THR A 260 11.97 3.07 -6.04
N TRP A 261 11.18 4.02 -5.52
CA TRP A 261 9.78 4.21 -5.94
C TRP A 261 9.67 4.55 -7.43
N VAL A 262 10.47 5.50 -7.93
CA VAL A 262 10.49 5.85 -9.36
C VAL A 262 10.93 4.66 -10.22
N LEU A 263 12.00 3.96 -9.80
CA LEU A 263 12.51 2.80 -10.53
C LEU A 263 11.48 1.66 -10.58
N ILE A 264 10.72 1.42 -9.51
CA ILE A 264 9.66 0.41 -9.50
C ILE A 264 8.57 0.78 -10.51
N ILE A 265 8.08 2.02 -10.51
CA ILE A 265 7.07 2.48 -11.48
C ILE A 265 7.57 2.25 -12.91
N VAL A 266 8.79 2.72 -13.21
CA VAL A 266 9.40 2.56 -14.54
C VAL A 266 9.52 1.08 -14.92
N THR A 267 9.98 0.24 -13.99
CA THR A 267 10.10 -1.22 -14.22
C THR A 267 8.75 -1.85 -14.53
N VAL A 268 7.71 -1.53 -13.76
CA VAL A 268 6.37 -2.08 -13.95
C VAL A 268 5.78 -1.64 -15.30
N GLU A 269 5.82 -0.34 -15.60
CA GLU A 269 5.27 0.19 -16.86
C GLU A 269 6.00 -0.36 -18.10
N LEU A 270 7.33 -0.48 -18.03
CA LEU A 270 8.11 -1.08 -19.10
C LEU A 270 7.84 -2.57 -19.23
N THR A 271 7.68 -3.31 -18.12
CA THR A 271 7.35 -4.73 -18.16
C THR A 271 5.98 -4.96 -18.80
N VAL A 272 4.97 -4.15 -18.46
CA VAL A 272 3.65 -4.20 -19.12
C VAL A 272 3.79 -3.95 -20.62
N ARG A 273 4.53 -2.91 -21.01
CA ARG A 273 4.71 -2.53 -22.42
C ARG A 273 5.51 -3.56 -23.21
N TRP A 274 6.59 -4.11 -22.65
CA TRP A 274 7.48 -5.02 -23.35
C TRP A 274 6.89 -6.42 -23.52
N ASN A 275 5.98 -6.84 -22.63
CA ASN A 275 5.27 -8.13 -22.74
C ASN A 275 3.91 -8.01 -23.44
N HIS A 276 3.60 -6.84 -24.02
CA HIS A 276 2.34 -6.59 -24.73
C HIS A 276 1.08 -6.89 -23.88
N LEU A 277 1.20 -6.79 -22.56
CA LEU A 277 0.09 -6.99 -21.65
C LEU A 277 -0.95 -5.89 -21.87
N SER A 278 -2.21 -6.28 -21.90
CA SER A 278 -3.35 -5.37 -22.06
C SER A 278 -4.11 -5.29 -20.73
N PRO A 279 -3.62 -4.53 -19.75
CA PRO A 279 -4.29 -4.38 -18.46
C PRO A 279 -5.69 -3.80 -18.64
N THR A 280 -6.63 -4.25 -17.82
CA THR A 280 -7.98 -3.68 -17.80
C THR A 280 -7.93 -2.18 -17.49
N THR A 281 -8.59 -1.40 -18.34
CA THR A 281 -8.76 0.06 -18.17
C THR A 281 -10.13 0.43 -17.62
N ASP A 282 -10.99 -0.55 -17.39
CA ASP A 282 -12.30 -0.34 -16.78
C ASP A 282 -12.14 -0.06 -15.28
N LEU A 283 -12.30 1.22 -14.92
CA LEU A 283 -12.23 1.67 -13.54
C LEU A 283 -13.54 1.45 -12.76
N GLN A 284 -14.61 0.96 -13.41
CA GLN A 284 -15.88 0.68 -12.75
C GLN A 284 -15.84 -0.65 -11.98
N ALA A 285 -14.96 -1.57 -12.37
CA ALA A 285 -14.74 -2.82 -11.66
C ALA A 285 -14.27 -2.54 -10.21
N PRO A 286 -14.89 -3.16 -9.19
CA PRO A 286 -14.50 -2.93 -7.79
C PRO A 286 -13.01 -3.19 -7.50
N GLY A 287 -12.42 -4.20 -8.15
CA GLY A 287 -10.99 -4.52 -8.04
C GLY A 287 -10.06 -3.39 -8.50
N GLN A 288 -10.54 -2.51 -9.39
CA GLN A 288 -9.81 -1.34 -9.89
C GLN A 288 -10.15 -0.08 -9.11
N LEU A 289 -11.43 0.12 -8.79
CA LEU A 289 -11.93 1.33 -8.14
C LEU A 289 -11.42 1.46 -6.70
N ILE A 290 -11.43 0.37 -5.93
CA ILE A 290 -11.09 0.40 -4.51
C ILE A 290 -9.63 0.84 -4.29
N PRO A 291 -8.62 0.25 -4.96
CA PRO A 291 -7.24 0.70 -4.81
C PRO A 291 -7.04 2.14 -5.30
N LEU A 292 -7.69 2.53 -6.40
CA LEU A 292 -7.58 3.88 -6.96
C LEU A 292 -8.11 4.94 -5.97
N VAL A 293 -9.32 4.74 -5.46
CA VAL A 293 -9.95 5.67 -4.50
C VAL A 293 -9.14 5.71 -3.20
N THR A 294 -8.67 4.55 -2.72
CA THR A 294 -7.85 4.49 -1.51
C THR A 294 -6.53 5.26 -1.69
N GLY A 295 -5.85 5.08 -2.83
CA GLY A 295 -4.64 5.81 -3.17
C GLY A 295 -4.84 7.33 -3.23
N ILE A 296 -5.96 7.79 -3.81
CA ILE A 296 -6.32 9.21 -3.85
C ILE A 296 -6.55 9.76 -2.45
N ILE A 297 -7.33 9.08 -1.62
CA ILE A 297 -7.63 9.50 -0.24
C ILE A 297 -6.34 9.61 0.57
N ILE A 298 -5.49 8.58 0.51
CA ILE A 298 -4.20 8.55 1.21
C ILE A 298 -3.31 9.69 0.73
N LEU A 299 -3.26 9.96 -0.58
CA LEU A 299 -2.47 11.06 -1.12
C LEU A 299 -2.98 12.42 -0.64
N ILE A 300 -4.29 12.66 -0.66
CA ILE A 300 -4.89 13.93 -0.20
C ILE A 300 -4.60 14.13 1.29
N ASP A 301 -4.89 13.13 2.12
CA ASP A 301 -4.64 13.19 3.56
C ASP A 301 -3.17 13.49 3.85
N SER A 302 -2.26 12.74 3.21
CA SER A 302 -0.82 12.92 3.36
C SER A 302 -0.35 14.30 2.89
N SER A 303 -0.93 14.82 1.80
CA SER A 303 -0.59 16.12 1.25
C SER A 303 -1.05 17.26 2.16
N LEU A 304 -2.22 17.14 2.78
CA LEU A 304 -2.70 18.11 3.77
C LEU A 304 -1.79 18.09 5.00
N VAL A 305 -1.49 16.92 5.55
CA VAL A 305 -0.61 16.73 6.71
C VAL A 305 0.79 17.30 6.45
N ALA A 306 1.38 16.99 5.28
CA ALA A 306 2.68 17.53 4.87
C ALA A 306 2.60 19.05 4.62
N GLY A 307 1.56 19.52 3.93
CA GLY A 307 1.33 20.92 3.59
C GLY A 307 1.22 21.81 4.82
N TYR A 308 0.46 21.40 5.83
CA TYR A 308 0.34 22.12 7.10
C TYR A 308 1.68 22.37 7.80
N GLN A 309 2.70 21.54 7.55
CA GLN A 309 4.03 21.68 8.15
C GLN A 309 5.02 22.41 7.25
N VAL A 310 4.96 22.13 5.95
CA VAL A 310 5.82 22.73 4.93
C VAL A 310 5.50 24.21 4.77
N ILE A 311 4.21 24.57 4.70
CA ILE A 311 3.77 25.95 4.46
C ILE A 311 4.34 26.89 5.54
N PRO A 312 4.19 26.66 6.86
CA PRO A 312 4.79 27.54 7.87
C PRO A 312 6.31 27.61 7.80
N ARG A 313 7.02 26.52 7.44
CA ARG A 313 8.49 26.53 7.36
C ARG A 313 9.02 27.44 6.26
N TYR A 314 8.35 27.51 5.11
CA TYR A 314 8.77 28.36 4.01
C TYR A 314 8.11 29.74 4.03
N VAL A 315 6.86 29.84 4.46
CA VAL A 315 6.13 31.11 4.54
C VAL A 315 6.62 31.97 5.70
N ARG A 316 6.97 31.42 6.87
CA ARG A 316 7.48 32.23 7.98
C ARG A 316 8.72 33.04 7.64
N PRO A 317 9.82 32.48 7.10
CA PRO A 317 11.00 33.27 6.78
C PRO A 317 10.72 34.29 5.67
N ILE A 318 9.91 33.95 4.65
CA ILE A 318 9.50 34.91 3.62
C ILE A 318 8.70 36.05 4.25
N LEU A 319 7.72 35.74 5.11
CA LEU A 319 6.90 36.74 5.79
C LEU A 319 7.75 37.60 6.75
N THR A 320 8.72 37.02 7.46
CA THR A 320 9.66 37.77 8.30
C THR A 320 10.53 38.69 7.47
N VAL A 321 11.05 38.25 6.32
CA VAL A 321 11.81 39.10 5.39
C VAL A 321 10.94 40.21 4.80
N VAL A 322 9.68 39.92 4.46
CA VAL A 322 8.73 40.93 3.95
C VAL A 322 8.34 41.95 5.04
N VAL A 323 8.11 41.51 6.28
CA VAL A 323 7.71 42.36 7.41
C VAL A 323 8.88 43.15 8.02
N ASN A 324 10.12 42.66 7.89
CA ASN A 324 11.33 43.33 8.39
C ASN A 324 12.16 44.04 7.30
N GLY A 325 11.92 43.76 6.02
CA GLY A 325 12.53 44.47 4.90
C GLY A 325 11.86 45.83 4.62
N ALA A 326 12.29 46.53 3.57
CA ALA A 326 11.79 47.88 3.22
C ALA A 326 10.25 47.94 3.00
N ILE A 327 9.63 46.84 2.59
CA ILE A 327 8.17 46.70 2.46
C ILE A 327 7.46 46.65 3.82
N GLY A 328 8.18 46.22 4.86
CA GLY A 328 7.72 46.12 6.24
C GLY A 328 7.29 47.46 6.84
N SER A 329 7.92 48.57 6.46
CA SER A 329 7.52 49.91 6.90
C SER A 329 6.16 50.31 6.35
N VAL A 330 5.85 49.96 5.08
CA VAL A 330 4.55 50.20 4.45
C VAL A 330 3.47 49.31 5.06
N VAL A 331 3.77 48.02 5.27
CA VAL A 331 2.85 47.07 5.91
C VAL A 331 2.58 47.44 7.37
N ARG A 332 3.59 47.92 8.13
CA ARG A 332 3.38 48.45 9.50
C ARG A 332 2.51 49.70 9.50
N LEU A 333 2.70 50.62 8.55
CA LEU A 333 1.83 51.79 8.41
C LEU A 333 0.38 51.39 8.09
N PHE A 334 0.18 50.42 7.19
CA PHE A 334 -1.14 49.93 6.80
C PHE A 334 -1.83 49.18 7.96
N LEU A 335 -1.09 48.40 8.75
CA LEU A 335 -1.60 47.67 9.91
C LEU A 335 -1.86 48.56 11.13
N MET A 336 -1.23 49.74 11.24
CA MET A 336 -1.57 50.73 12.27
C MET A 336 -3.01 51.26 12.11
N GLY A 337 -3.55 51.28 10.89
CA GLY A 337 -4.94 51.66 10.62
C GLY A 337 -5.98 50.57 10.94
N TRP A 338 -5.58 49.32 11.23
CA TRP A 338 -6.50 48.20 11.40
C TRP A 338 -6.17 47.32 12.64
N PRO A 339 -6.55 47.76 13.86
CA PRO A 339 -6.15 47.14 15.13
C PRO A 339 -6.53 45.65 15.26
N VAL A 340 -7.63 45.24 14.63
CA VAL A 340 -8.14 43.86 14.63
C VAL A 340 -7.25 42.93 13.79
N MET A 341 -6.78 43.41 12.64
CA MET A 341 -5.93 42.61 11.75
C MET A 341 -4.51 42.48 12.33
N ARG A 342 -4.02 43.55 12.98
CA ARG A 342 -2.75 43.57 13.72
C ARG A 342 -2.70 42.50 14.82
N ARG A 343 -3.78 42.32 15.60
CA ARG A 343 -3.86 41.27 16.64
C ARG A 343 -3.80 39.85 16.09
N LYS A 344 -4.46 39.58 14.96
CA LYS A 344 -4.40 38.26 14.30
C LYS A 344 -3.01 37.96 13.75
N VAL A 345 -2.37 38.93 13.09
CA VAL A 345 -1.03 38.77 12.53
C VAL A 345 0.02 38.58 13.64
N LEU A 346 -0.05 39.34 14.73
CA LEU A 346 0.88 39.20 15.86
C LEU A 346 0.74 37.86 16.58
N LYS A 347 -0.49 37.35 16.78
CA LYS A 347 -0.71 36.00 17.34
C LYS A 347 -0.11 34.88 16.48
N THR A 348 -0.09 35.05 15.16
CA THR A 348 0.50 34.07 14.23
C THR A 348 2.03 34.11 14.22
N ILE A 349 2.62 35.28 14.49
CA ILE A 349 4.08 35.49 14.49
C ILE A 349 4.72 35.11 15.83
N ALA A 350 4.03 35.31 16.96
CA ALA A 350 4.55 34.99 18.30
C ALA A 350 3.60 34.08 19.11
N PRO A 351 3.41 32.80 18.71
CA PRO A 351 2.48 31.89 19.41
C PRO A 351 3.02 31.34 20.74
N THR A 352 4.31 31.55 21.09
CA THR A 352 4.96 30.96 22.27
C THR A 352 5.32 31.96 23.37
N GLY A 353 4.82 33.20 23.30
CA GLY A 353 4.94 34.14 24.41
C GLY A 353 3.64 34.20 25.21
N GLU A 354 3.64 33.63 26.41
CA GLU A 354 2.81 34.12 27.52
C GLU A 354 3.15 35.61 27.69
N ILE A 355 2.41 36.46 27.01
CA ILE A 355 2.39 37.89 27.33
C ILE A 355 1.24 38.02 28.33
N ASP A 356 1.59 37.95 29.61
CA ASP A 356 0.76 38.49 30.69
C ASP A 356 0.56 39.98 30.38
N VAL A 357 -0.57 40.29 29.75
CA VAL A 357 -1.03 41.68 29.63
C VAL A 357 -1.71 42.03 30.93
N ASN A 358 -0.90 42.31 31.94
CA ASN A 358 -1.34 43.10 33.09
C ASN A 358 -1.40 44.56 32.60
N MET A 359 -2.55 44.95 32.06
CA MET A 359 -2.90 46.35 31.86
C MET A 359 -3.54 46.83 33.16
N ASP A 360 -2.71 47.37 34.05
CA ASP A 360 -3.18 48.28 35.09
C ASP A 360 -3.49 49.63 34.42
N ASP A 361 -4.67 50.15 34.76
CA ASP A 361 -5.18 51.47 34.42
C ASP A 361 -4.25 52.58 34.93
N ASN A 362 -3.96 53.56 34.05
CA ASN A 362 -3.78 54.98 34.39
C ASN A 362 -3.92 55.86 33.15
#